data_AF-A0A2H6A161-F1
#
_entry.id   AF-A0A2H6A161-F1
#
_cell.length_a   1.000
_cell.length_b   1.000
_cell.length_c   1.000
_cell.angle_alpha   90.00
_cell.angle_beta   90.00
_cell.angle_gamma   90.00
#
_symmetry.space_group_name_H-M   'P 1'
#
loop_
_entity.id
_entity.type
_entity.pdbx_description
1 polymer ?
#
loop_
_entity_poly.entity_id
_entity_poly.type
_entity_poly.pdbx_seq_one_letter_code
_entity_poly.pdbx_strand_id
1 'polypeptide(L)' 'MPNSGQRAWGGVFPLGSEPGSDLSGVTTPEQRLAMMWELALEAWELAGHALPTYDRASIPVRVRPLYPPADRLRG' A
#
# COMPACT_ATOMS: atom_id res chain seq x y z
N MET A 1 7.76 15.28 28.52
CA MET A 1 6.91 14.82 27.40
C MET A 1 7.72 13.81 26.61
N PRO A 2 7.37 12.52 26.57
CA PRO A 2 8.18 11.58 25.82
C PRO A 2 7.91 11.82 24.32
N ASN A 3 9.03 12.03 23.64
CA ASN A 3 9.20 12.21 22.21
C ASN A 3 8.34 11.22 21.43
N SER A 4 7.45 11.72 20.57
CA SER A 4 6.69 10.93 19.60
C SER A 4 7.66 10.36 18.58
N GLY A 5 8.35 9.29 18.98
CA GLY A 5 9.24 8.53 18.13
C GLY A 5 8.47 8.13 16.89
N GLN A 6 8.94 8.64 15.75
CA GLN A 6 8.54 8.17 14.43
C GLN A 6 8.59 6.64 14.46
N ARG A 7 7.43 5.97 14.39
CA ARG A 7 7.37 4.54 14.15
C ARG A 7 7.62 4.35 12.66
N ALA A 8 8.89 4.40 12.29
CA ALA A 8 9.34 4.20 10.93
C ALA A 8 9.09 2.74 10.54
N TRP A 9 8.12 2.52 9.66
CA TRP A 9 8.03 1.28 8.90
C TRP A 9 9.13 1.31 7.84
N GLY A 10 10.12 0.46 8.06
CA GLY A 10 11.43 0.55 7.45
C GLY A 10 12.43 0.43 8.59
N GLY A 11 12.94 -0.78 8.81
CA GLY A 11 14.01 -1.00 9.78
C GLY A 11 15.14 0.02 9.59
N VAL A 12 15.89 0.29 10.64
CA VAL A 12 17.07 1.16 10.51
C VAL A 12 18.13 0.37 9.74
N PHE A 13 18.30 0.70 8.47
CA PHE A 13 19.34 0.14 7.63
C PHE A 13 20.45 1.17 7.43
N PRO A 14 21.73 0.75 7.32
CA PRO A 14 22.76 1.63 6.80
C PRO A 14 22.36 2.17 5.44
N LEU A 15 22.68 3.45 5.18
CA LEU A 15 22.39 4.09 3.90
C LEU A 15 23.04 3.30 2.75
N GLY A 16 22.25 2.87 1.77
CA GLY A 16 22.69 2.02 0.66
C GLY A 16 22.67 0.52 0.94
N SER A 17 22.18 0.11 2.11
CA SER A 17 21.92 -1.29 2.48
C SER A 17 20.44 -1.56 2.76
N GLU A 18 19.56 -0.69 2.26
CA GLU A 18 18.13 -0.90 2.33
C GLU A 18 17.79 -2.18 1.57
N PRO A 19 16.92 -3.05 2.11
CA PRO A 19 16.40 -4.17 1.35
C PRO A 19 15.72 -3.63 0.09
N GLY A 20 15.87 -4.36 -1.02
CA GLY A 20 15.20 -4.02 -2.26
C GLY A 20 13.70 -3.85 -2.05
N SER A 21 13.07 -3.00 -2.86
CA SER A 21 11.62 -2.71 -2.77
C SER A 21 10.74 -3.95 -2.96
N ASP A 22 11.28 -5.00 -3.55
CA ASP A 22 10.61 -6.30 -3.64
C ASP A 22 10.97 -7.19 -2.44
N LEU A 23 10.03 -7.28 -1.50
CA LEU A 23 10.12 -8.17 -0.35
C LEU A 23 9.38 -9.51 -0.57
N SER A 24 8.91 -9.79 -1.79
CA SER A 24 8.07 -10.97 -2.07
C SER A 24 8.79 -12.29 -1.83
N GLY A 25 10.11 -12.33 -1.95
CA GLY A 25 10.93 -13.52 -1.68
C GLY A 25 11.16 -13.81 -0.20
N VAL A 26 10.84 -12.88 0.71
CA VAL A 26 11.14 -12.99 2.15
C VAL A 26 9.93 -12.72 3.05
N THR A 27 8.78 -12.39 2.48
CA THR A 27 7.53 -12.14 3.21
C THR A 27 6.36 -12.90 2.61
N THR A 28 5.45 -13.35 3.45
CA THR A 28 4.14 -13.82 2.99
C THR A 28 3.23 -12.64 2.64
N PRO A 29 2.18 -12.84 1.83
CA PRO A 29 1.16 -11.81 1.58
C PRO A 29 0.55 -11.23 2.86
N GLU A 30 0.26 -12.07 3.85
CA GLU A 30 -0.33 -11.68 5.13
C GLU A 30 0.60 -10.78 5.93
N GLN A 31 1.90 -11.10 5.95
CA GLN A 31 2.91 -10.26 6.59
C GLN A 31 3.00 -8.88 5.94
N ARG A 32 2.96 -8.80 4.60
CA ARG A 32 2.93 -7.51 3.89
C ARG A 32 1.67 -6.71 4.18
N LEU A 33 0.51 -7.35 4.26
CA LEU A 33 -0.74 -6.69 4.63
C LEU A 33 -0.66 -6.14 6.06
N ALA A 34 -0.15 -6.93 7.02
CA ALA A 34 0.01 -6.51 8.40
C ALA A 34 0.97 -5.31 8.51
N MET A 35 2.08 -5.30 7.77
CA MET A 35 3.02 -4.18 7.73
C MET A 35 2.37 -2.87 7.23
N MET A 36 1.51 -2.97 6.23
CA MET A 36 0.84 -1.81 5.64
C MET A 36 -0.41 -1.37 6.38
N TRP A 37 -1.01 -2.24 7.20
CA TRP A 37 -2.36 -2.03 7.74
C TRP A 37 -2.44 -0.80 8.64
N GLU A 38 -1.52 -0.65 9.60
CA GLU A 38 -1.49 0.51 10.50
C GLU A 38 -1.36 1.83 9.73
N LEU A 39 -0.53 1.88 8.69
CA LEU A 39 -0.37 3.06 7.82
C LEU A 39 -1.66 3.38 7.06
N ALA A 40 -2.39 2.36 6.62
CA ALA A 40 -3.68 2.57 5.99
C ALA A 40 -4.65 3.21 6.99
N LEU A 41 -4.73 2.71 8.23
CA LEU A 41 -5.58 3.29 9.27
C LEU A 41 -5.25 4.77 9.53
N GLU A 42 -3.97 5.09 9.74
CA GLU A 42 -3.50 6.47 9.96
C GLU A 42 -3.82 7.37 8.75
N ALA A 43 -3.64 6.88 7.52
CA ALA A 43 -3.94 7.66 6.32
C ALA A 43 -5.43 8.00 6.20
N TRP A 44 -6.34 7.07 6.55
CA TRP A 44 -7.78 7.33 6.57
C TRP A 44 -8.14 8.38 7.62
N GLU A 45 -7.58 8.27 8.82
CA GLU A 45 -7.79 9.24 9.90
C GLU A 45 -7.30 10.63 9.49
N LEU A 46 -6.08 10.74 8.95
CA LEU A 46 -5.50 12.00 8.49
C LEU A 46 -6.28 12.62 7.33
N ALA A 47 -6.87 11.81 6.46
CA ALA A 47 -7.72 12.28 5.37
C ALA A 47 -9.12 12.71 5.85
N GLY A 48 -9.46 12.53 7.14
CA GLY A 48 -10.77 12.84 7.69
C GLY A 48 -11.88 11.91 7.16
N HIS A 49 -11.51 10.70 6.72
CA HIS A 49 -12.44 9.73 6.18
C HIS A 49 -12.59 8.52 7.10
N ALA A 50 -13.82 8.03 7.25
CA ALA A 50 -14.06 6.77 7.95
C ALA A 50 -13.52 5.59 7.14
N LEU A 51 -13.10 4.52 7.82
CA LEU A 51 -12.72 3.28 7.15
C LEU A 51 -13.89 2.74 6.32
N PRO A 52 -13.62 2.24 5.11
CA PRO A 52 -14.65 1.66 4.28
C PRO A 52 -15.34 0.45 4.93
N THR A 53 -16.66 0.37 4.79
CA THR A 53 -17.47 -0.75 5.29
C THR A 53 -17.96 -1.69 4.19
N TYR A 54 -17.63 -1.40 2.92
CA TYR A 54 -17.97 -2.28 1.80
C TYR A 54 -17.10 -3.55 1.84
N ASP A 55 -17.63 -4.64 1.30
CA ASP A 55 -16.83 -5.82 1.04
C ASP A 55 -15.96 -5.64 -0.21
N ARG A 56 -15.02 -6.56 -0.43
CA ARG A 56 -14.14 -6.52 -1.60
C ARG A 56 -14.91 -6.53 -2.93
N ALA A 57 -16.07 -7.19 -2.99
CA ALA A 57 -16.87 -7.36 -4.21
C ALA A 57 -17.68 -6.11 -4.57
N SER A 58 -18.02 -5.31 -3.56
CA SER A 58 -18.80 -4.06 -3.65
C SER A 58 -17.93 -2.80 -3.65
N ILE A 59 -16.60 -2.96 -3.72
CA ILE A 59 -15.66 -1.85 -3.76
C ILE A 59 -15.98 -0.93 -4.95
N PRO A 60 -16.14 0.41 -4.75
CA PRO A 60 -16.58 1.34 -5.79
C PRO A 60 -15.44 1.75 -6.73
N VAL A 61 -14.70 0.77 -7.26
CA VAL A 61 -13.60 0.99 -8.20
C VAL A 61 -14.09 0.75 -9.63
N ARG A 62 -13.56 1.53 -10.56
CA ARG A 62 -13.76 1.30 -11.99
C ARG A 62 -12.51 0.65 -12.57
N VAL A 63 -12.65 -0.54 -13.13
CA VAL A 63 -11.55 -1.20 -13.85
C VAL A 63 -11.25 -0.41 -15.12
N ARG A 64 -9.97 -0.05 -15.31
CA ARG A 64 -9.45 0.54 -16.53
C ARG A 64 -8.47 -0.44 -17.17
N PRO A 65 -8.55 -0.66 -18.50
CA PRO A 65 -7.58 -1.51 -19.17
C PRO A 65 -6.20 -0.84 -19.13
N LEU A 66 -5.15 -1.63 -18.88
CA LEU A 66 -3.76 -1.16 -18.83
C LEU A 66 -3.25 -0.71 -20.21
N TYR A 67 -3.82 -1.28 -21.26
CA TYR A 67 -3.53 -0.93 -22.65
C TYR A 67 -4.81 -0.53 -23.37
N PRO A 68 -4.76 0.44 -24.31
CA PRO A 68 -5.88 0.67 -25.20
C PRO A 68 -6.22 -0.63 -25.95
N PRO A 69 -7.50 -0.86 -26.26
CA PRO A 69 -7.89 -2.04 -27.03
C PRO A 69 -7.13 -2.08 -28.37
N ALA A 70 -6.74 -3.28 -28.79
CA ALA A 70 -5.83 -3.51 -29.91
C ALA A 70 -6.35 -2.97 -31.27
N ASP A 71 -7.64 -2.68 -31.34
CA ASP A 71 -8.31 -2.04 -32.47
C ASP A 71 -7.93 -0.56 -32.64
N ARG A 72 -7.44 0.11 -31.58
CA ARG A 72 -7.03 1.51 -31.61
C ARG A 72 -5.56 1.73 -32.02
N LEU A 73 -4.80 0.66 -32.19
CA LEU A 73 -3.38 0.70 -32.63
C LEU A 73 -3.21 0.46 -34.14
N ARG A 74 -4.30 0.21 -34.88
CA ARG A 74 -4.32 0.13 -36.34
C ARG A 74 -4.86 1.45 -36.93
N GLY A 75 -4.04 2.49 -36.86
CA GLY A 75 -4.23 3.78 -37.53
C GLY A 75 -3.00 4.12 -38.33
#